data_AF-A0A3A1XYI4-F1
#
_entry.id   AF-A0A3A1XYI4-F1
#
_cell.length_a   1.000
_cell.length_b   1.000
_cell.length_c   1.000
_cell.angle_alpha   90.00
_cell.angle_beta   90.00
_cell.angle_gamma   90.00
#
_symmetry.space_group_name_H-M   'P 1'
#
loop_
_entity.id
_entity.type
_entity.pdbx_description
1 polymer ?
#
loop_
_entity_poly.entity_id
_entity_poly.type
_entity_poly.pdbx_seq_one_letter_code
_entity_poly.pdbx_strand_id
1 'polypeptide(L)'
;MPQEKKIVPKDEPTIMSIRGIEITIDPQVFDDWKVLELLALIDPPDDTEAKPFAVVPLVKRILGKQYQYVMNALENKETGRISPEEMTDFVKKIMEGASPNSSRS
;
A
#
# COMPACT_ATOMS: atom_id res chain seq x y z
N MET A 1 23.24 23.33 2.24
CA MET A 1 23.12 22.85 0.85
C MET A 1 21.74 22.23 0.72
N PRO A 2 20.89 22.65 -0.24
CA PRO A 2 19.62 21.97 -0.46
C PRO A 2 19.92 20.60 -1.08
N GLN A 3 19.47 19.52 -0.45
CA GLN A 3 19.60 18.19 -1.04
C GLN A 3 18.71 18.12 -2.29
N GLU A 4 19.29 17.76 -3.42
CA GLU A 4 18.55 17.53 -4.66
C GLU A 4 17.52 16.42 -4.42
N LYS A 5 16.23 16.77 -4.51
CA LYS A 5 15.14 15.78 -4.56
C LYS A 5 15.41 14.89 -5.77
N LYS A 6 15.83 13.64 -5.55
CA LYS A 6 15.78 12.61 -6.59
C LYS A 6 14.31 12.40 -6.96
N ILE A 7 13.91 12.97 -8.08
CA ILE A 7 12.63 12.69 -8.72
C ILE A 7 12.76 11.27 -9.29
N VAL A 8 12.12 10.30 -8.64
CA VAL A 8 11.98 8.96 -9.22
C VAL A 8 11.06 9.11 -10.44
N PRO A 9 11.40 8.59 -11.62
CA PRO A 9 10.51 8.61 -12.78
C PRO A 9 9.16 8.00 -12.40
N LYS A 10 8.06 8.66 -12.79
CA LYS A 10 6.68 8.27 -12.42
C LYS A 10 6.32 6.83 -12.84
N ASP A 11 7.10 6.23 -13.74
CA ASP A 11 6.79 4.98 -14.42
C ASP A 11 7.65 3.77 -13.98
N GLU A 12 8.60 3.95 -13.06
CA GLU A 12 9.47 2.85 -12.63
C GLU A 12 8.97 2.19 -11.33
N PRO A 13 8.93 0.84 -11.27
CA PRO A 13 8.56 0.15 -10.05
C PRO A 13 9.45 0.54 -8.87
N THR A 14 8.81 0.86 -7.74
CA THR A 14 9.51 1.21 -6.50
C THR A 14 9.68 -0.02 -5.62
N ILE A 15 10.92 -0.39 -5.34
CA ILE A 15 11.23 -1.42 -4.35
C ILE A 15 11.23 -0.77 -2.97
N MET A 16 10.57 -1.43 -2.01
CA MET A 16 10.51 -1.01 -0.62
C MET A 16 10.59 -2.22 0.31
N SER A 17 11.28 -2.03 1.45
CA SER A 17 11.32 -3.02 2.52
C SER A 17 10.45 -2.56 3.67
N ILE A 18 9.40 -3.31 3.99
CA ILE A 18 8.50 -3.04 5.10
C ILE A 18 8.61 -4.18 6.08
N ARG A 19 9.14 -3.93 7.29
CA ARG A 19 9.34 -4.96 8.33
C ARG A 19 10.17 -6.17 7.83
N GLY A 20 11.15 -5.93 6.95
CA GLY A 20 11.97 -6.99 6.36
C GLY A 20 11.31 -7.74 5.19
N ILE A 21 10.09 -7.38 4.81
CA ILE A 21 9.40 -7.89 3.63
C ILE A 21 9.72 -6.97 2.45
N GLU A 22 10.41 -7.51 1.45
CA GLU A 22 10.69 -6.78 0.22
C GLU A 22 9.49 -6.86 -0.72
N ILE A 23 8.97 -5.70 -1.13
CA ILE A 23 7.87 -5.61 -2.09
C ILE A 23 8.24 -4.63 -3.19
N THR A 24 7.74 -4.92 -4.39
CA THR A 24 7.82 -4.03 -5.54
C THR A 24 6.45 -3.41 -5.80
N ILE A 25 6.35 -2.09 -5.78
CA ILE A 25 5.11 -1.38 -6.08
C ILE A 25 5.22 -0.77 -7.47
N ASP A 26 4.28 -1.12 -8.34
CA ASP A 26 4.10 -0.43 -9.62
C ASP A 26 3.39 0.91 -9.37
N PRO A 27 4.02 2.06 -9.63
CA PRO A 27 3.40 3.36 -9.39
C PRO A 27 2.12 3.59 -10.22
N GLN A 28 1.93 2.87 -11.34
CA GLN A 28 0.72 2.99 -12.15
C GLN A 28 -0.54 2.52 -11.43
N VAL A 29 -0.40 1.74 -10.35
CA VAL A 29 -1.54 1.31 -9.54
C VAL A 29 -2.28 2.48 -8.87
N PHE A 30 -1.60 3.61 -8.67
CA PHE A 30 -2.22 4.81 -8.11
C PHE A 30 -2.93 5.67 -9.16
N ASP A 31 -2.63 5.46 -10.45
CA ASP A 31 -3.37 6.05 -11.57
C ASP A 31 -4.56 5.14 -12.01
N ASP A 32 -4.83 4.05 -11.29
CA ASP A 32 -5.93 3.13 -11.57
C ASP A 32 -7.27 3.62 -11.00
N TRP A 33 -8.25 3.82 -11.87
CA TRP A 33 -9.60 4.21 -11.46
C TRP A 33 -10.23 3.27 -10.43
N LYS A 34 -9.94 1.96 -10.50
CA LYS A 34 -10.44 1.00 -9.50
C LYS A 34 -9.81 1.17 -8.13
N VAL A 35 -8.58 1.68 -8.05
CA VAL A 35 -7.98 2.05 -6.77
C VAL A 35 -8.68 3.27 -6.19
N LEU A 36 -8.99 4.27 -7.01
CA LEU A 36 -9.76 5.45 -6.58
C LEU A 36 -11.18 5.09 -6.10
N GLU A 37 -11.89 4.21 -6.81
CA GLU A 37 -13.20 3.71 -6.37
C GLU A 37 -13.12 3.03 -5.00
N LEU A 38 -12.09 2.18 -4.79
CA LEU A 38 -11.91 1.49 -3.51
C LEU A 38 -11.57 2.46 -2.38
N LEU A 39 -10.77 3.50 -2.65
CA LEU A 39 -10.50 4.56 -1.67
C LEU A 39 -11.77 5.33 -1.31
N ALA A 40 -12.60 5.69 -2.29
CA ALA A 40 -13.88 6.36 -2.05
C ALA A 40 -14.89 5.47 -1.30
N LEU A 41 -14.75 4.14 -1.35
CA LEU A 41 -15.53 3.25 -0.49
C LEU A 41 -15.01 3.22 0.95
N ILE A 42 -13.69 3.32 1.15
CA ILE A 42 -13.07 3.33 2.49
C ILE A 42 -13.33 4.65 3.19
N ASP A 43 -13.22 5.76 2.45
CA ASP A 43 -13.36 7.13 2.92
C ASP A 43 -14.25 7.92 1.93
N PRO A 44 -15.58 7.81 2.06
CA PRO A 44 -16.50 8.48 1.16
C PRO A 44 -16.41 10.01 1.26
N PRO A 45 -16.52 10.74 0.13
CA PRO A 45 -16.45 12.20 0.13
C PRO A 45 -17.76 12.87 0.58
N ASP A 46 -18.81 12.10 0.81
CA ASP A 46 -20.15 12.54 1.21
C ASP A 46 -20.58 11.83 2.51
N ASP A 47 -21.80 12.09 2.98
CA ASP A 47 -22.35 11.49 4.20
C ASP A 47 -22.73 10.00 4.03
N THR A 48 -22.22 9.31 3.01
CA THR A 48 -22.47 7.88 2.85
C THR A 48 -21.64 7.04 3.82
N GLU A 49 -22.17 5.86 4.13
CA GLU A 49 -21.51 4.94 5.07
C GLU A 49 -20.21 4.38 4.47
N ALA A 50 -19.11 4.55 5.20
CA ALA A 50 -17.83 3.97 4.87
C ALA A 50 -17.88 2.43 4.85
N LYS A 51 -17.20 1.83 3.86
CA LYS A 51 -17.04 0.39 3.69
C LYS A 51 -15.59 -0.01 4.01
N PRO A 52 -15.23 -0.17 5.29
CA PRO A 52 -13.83 -0.41 5.70
C PRO A 52 -13.23 -1.68 5.08
N PHE A 53 -14.05 -2.69 4.80
CA PHE A 53 -13.58 -3.93 4.16
C PHE A 53 -13.14 -3.76 2.70
N ALA A 54 -13.39 -2.62 2.06
CA ALA A 54 -12.82 -2.29 0.75
C ALA A 54 -11.28 -2.16 0.79
N VAL A 55 -10.67 -2.07 1.98
CA VAL A 55 -9.22 -2.16 2.15
C VAL A 55 -8.64 -3.50 1.65
N VAL A 56 -9.37 -4.61 1.79
CA VAL A 56 -8.89 -5.94 1.36
C VAL A 56 -8.67 -6.02 -0.16
N PRO A 57 -9.67 -5.72 -1.00
CA PRO A 57 -9.46 -5.67 -2.45
C PRO A 57 -8.48 -4.57 -2.87
N LEU A 58 -8.37 -3.46 -2.14
CA LEU A 58 -7.39 -2.41 -2.39
C LEU A 58 -5.96 -2.94 -2.25
N VAL A 59 -5.65 -3.56 -1.11
CA VAL A 59 -4.33 -4.15 -0.83
C VAL A 59 -3.99 -5.24 -1.84
N LYS A 60 -4.98 -6.08 -2.20
CA LYS A 60 -4.79 -7.11 -3.24
C LYS A 60 -4.45 -6.51 -4.60
N ARG A 61 -5.03 -5.36 -4.93
CA ARG A 61 -4.76 -4.66 -6.20
C ARG A 61 -3.38 -4.01 -6.20
N ILE A 62 -2.99 -3.36 -5.11
CA ILE A 62 -1.66 -2.74 -4.96
C ILE A 62 -0.54 -3.79 -5.00
N LEU A 63 -0.69 -4.90 -4.27
CA LEU A 63 0.35 -5.94 -4.19
C LEU A 63 0.35 -6.88 -5.40
N GLY A 64 -0.78 -7.01 -6.10
CA GLY A 64 -0.94 -7.88 -7.26
C GLY A 64 -0.48 -9.31 -6.97
N LYS A 65 0.51 -9.77 -7.75
CA LYS A 65 1.08 -11.13 -7.64
C LYS A 65 1.78 -11.40 -6.29
N GLN A 66 2.22 -10.35 -5.59
CA GLN A 66 2.94 -10.47 -4.31
C GLN A 66 2.00 -10.62 -3.12
N TYR A 67 0.69 -10.50 -3.30
CA TYR A 67 -0.28 -10.52 -2.20
C TYR A 67 -0.11 -11.74 -1.27
N GLN A 68 -0.07 -12.95 -1.82
CA GLN A 68 0.07 -14.17 -1.03
C GLN A 68 1.42 -14.25 -0.30
N TYR A 69 2.50 -13.82 -0.94
CA TYR A 69 3.82 -13.75 -0.32
C TYR A 69 3.80 -12.83 0.90
N VAL A 70 3.20 -11.65 0.78
CA VAL A 70 3.06 -10.68 1.88
C VAL A 70 2.18 -11.23 2.99
N MET A 71 1.01 -11.80 2.68
CA MET A 71 0.12 -12.38 3.70
C MET A 71 0.86 -13.47 4.49
N ASN A 72 1.57 -14.36 3.80
CA ASN A 72 2.36 -15.41 4.44
C ASN A 72 3.50 -14.85 5.31
N ALA A 73 4.09 -13.71 4.93
CA ALA A 73 5.16 -13.08 5.69
C ALA A 73 4.65 -12.33 6.94
N LEU A 74 3.45 -11.74 6.87
CA LEU A 74 2.80 -11.08 8.01
C LEU A 74 2.15 -12.06 8.98
N GLU A 75 1.81 -13.28 8.54
CA GLU A 75 1.17 -14.27 9.39
C GLU A 75 2.10 -14.73 10.51
N ASN A 76 1.64 -14.54 11.75
CA ASN A 76 2.32 -15.03 12.94
C ASN A 76 2.39 -16.57 12.90
N LYS A 77 3.61 -17.12 12.97
CA LYS A 77 3.86 -18.57 12.79
C LYS A 77 3.37 -19.46 13.93
N GLU A 78 3.13 -18.89 15.10
CA GLU A 78 2.64 -19.64 16.26
C GLU A 78 1.10 -19.71 16.27
N THR A 79 0.44 -18.65 15.83
CA THR A 79 -1.02 -18.49 15.92
C THR A 79 -1.75 -18.65 14.58
N GLY A 80 -1.05 -18.55 13.44
CA GLY A 80 -1.61 -18.56 12.10
C GLY A 80 -2.48 -17.34 11.79
N ARG A 81 -2.28 -16.23 12.51
CA ARG A 81 -3.10 -15.01 12.38
C ARG A 81 -2.27 -13.83 11.89
N ILE A 82 -2.91 -12.94 11.15
CA ILE A 82 -2.40 -11.59 10.87
C ILE A 82 -3.19 -10.64 11.77
N SER A 83 -2.51 -9.87 12.61
CA SER A 83 -3.22 -8.91 13.46
C SER A 83 -3.75 -7.73 12.62
N PRO A 84 -4.93 -7.16 12.96
CA PRO A 84 -5.44 -5.97 12.28
C PRO A 84 -4.46 -4.78 12.34
N GLU A 85 -3.72 -4.65 13.44
CA GLU A 85 -2.70 -3.61 13.64
C GLU A 85 -1.53 -3.75 12.66
N GLU A 86 -0.98 -4.97 12.51
CA GLU A 86 0.10 -5.23 11.55
C GLU A 86 -0.32 -4.97 10.11
N MET A 87 -1.54 -5.38 9.75
CA MET A 87 -2.09 -5.11 8.43
C MET A 87 -2.22 -3.60 8.20
N THR A 88 -2.80 -2.88 9.16
CA THR A 88 -3.01 -1.42 9.07
C THR A 88 -1.69 -0.67 8.93
N ASP A 89 -0.70 -1.01 9.77
CA ASP A 89 0.67 -0.47 9.70
C ASP A 89 1.31 -0.73 8.34
N PHE A 90 1.15 -1.94 7.81
CA PHE A 90 1.74 -2.33 6.53
C PHE A 90 1.13 -1.54 5.37
N VAL A 91 -0.20 -1.43 5.33
CA VAL A 91 -0.92 -0.62 4.31
C VAL A 91 -0.53 0.84 4.38
N LYS A 92 -0.46 1.41 5.58
CA LYS A 92 -0.03 2.81 5.77
C LYS A 92 1.36 3.04 5.18
N LYS A 93 2.32 2.14 5.46
CA LYS A 93 3.69 2.25 4.92
C LYS A 93 3.75 2.11 3.40
N ILE A 94 2.90 1.27 2.79
CA ILE A 94 2.77 1.21 1.33
C ILE A 94 2.35 2.59 0.78
N MET A 95 1.28 3.17 1.34
CA MET A 95 0.75 4.44 0.86
C MET A 95 1.75 5.60 1.04
N GLU A 96 2.49 5.61 2.14
CA GLU A 96 3.57 6.59 2.39
C GLU A 96 4.74 6.42 1.40
N GLY A 97 5.19 5.18 1.20
CA GLY A 97 6.37 4.88 0.37
C GLY A 97 6.11 4.96 -1.13
N ALA A 98 4.84 4.86 -1.54
CA ALA A 98 4.45 4.90 -2.95
C ALA A 98 3.83 6.23 -3.38
N SER A 99 3.59 7.17 -2.45
CA SER A 99 3.16 8.53 -2.79
C SER A 99 4.24 9.22 -3.63
N PRO A 100 3.92 9.72 -4.84
CA PRO A 100 4.90 10.42 -5.69
C PRO A 100 5.43 11.72 -5.06
N ASN A 101 4.82 12.21 -3.98
CA ASN A 101 5.26 13.39 -3.23
C ASN A 101 6.09 13.08 -1.98
N SER A 102 6.36 11.80 -1.65
CA SER A 102 7.22 11.48 -0.51
C SER A 102 8.69 11.71 -0.89
N SER A 103 9.19 12.91 -0.56
CA SER A 103 10.63 13.09 -0.43
C SER A 103 11.12 12.12 0.64
N ARG A 104 11.88 11.10 0.24
CA ARG A 104 12.71 10.30 1.15
C ARG A 104 13.74 11.26 1.76
N SER A 105 13.52 11.68 3.01
CA SER A 105 14.48 12.38 3.86
C SER A 105 15.40 11.39 4.55
#